data_AF-A0A6J7GJV1-F1
#
_entry.id   AF-A0A6J7GJV1-F1
#
_cell.length_a   1.000
_cell.length_b   1.000
_cell.length_c   1.000
_cell.angle_alpha   90.00
_cell.angle_beta   90.00
_cell.angle_gamma   90.00
#
_symmetry.space_group_name_H-M   'P 1'
#
loop_
_entity.id
_entity.type
_entity.pdbx_description
1 polymer ?
#
loop_
_entity_poly.entity_id
_entity_poly.type
_entity_poly.pdbx_seq_one_letter_code
_entity_poly.pdbx_strand_id
1 'polypeptide(L)'
;MRLLNNTGNYWTRDGFSADRGWLKPDEPSRYAVSEPVEAWCGAAVLLRADCWLATGNFDEKLFLYYEDADLSERAKNLGWSFIYVPESLVDHDHATSTGEDSLLALRLTERNRLIVIRRYQRGGVKAVMKSLIATLGYARRDLFARPLRWRLPRSKIVSARLRAASSSLIH
;
A
#
# COMPACT_ATOMS: atom_id res chain seq x y z
N MET A 1 5.47 14.84 -20.00
CA MET A 1 5.72 13.40 -19.82
C MET A 1 4.85 12.93 -18.67
N ARG A 2 3.95 11.96 -18.89
CA ARG A 2 3.05 11.44 -17.85
C ARG A 2 3.79 10.41 -16.99
N LEU A 3 3.47 10.39 -15.70
CA LEU A 3 3.99 9.41 -14.75
C LEU A 3 2.85 8.51 -14.32
N LEU A 4 3.14 7.22 -14.20
CA LEU A 4 2.18 6.24 -13.72
C LEU A 4 2.01 6.38 -12.20
N ASN A 5 0.74 6.46 -11.79
CA ASN A 5 0.35 6.36 -10.39
C ASN A 5 0.25 4.89 -9.98
N ASN A 6 -0.55 4.09 -10.66
CA ASN A 6 -0.77 2.69 -10.33
C ASN A 6 -1.19 1.88 -11.58
N THR A 7 -0.73 0.64 -11.69
CA THR A 7 -1.11 -0.34 -12.74
C THR A 7 -1.46 -1.70 -12.13
N GLY A 8 -2.00 -1.68 -10.91
CA GLY A 8 -2.14 -2.83 -10.01
C GLY A 8 -1.15 -2.78 -8.84
N ASN A 9 -1.36 -3.67 -7.87
CA ASN A 9 -0.57 -3.74 -6.64
C ASN A 9 0.06 -5.13 -6.48
N TYR A 10 1.17 -5.17 -5.76
CA TYR A 10 1.84 -6.42 -5.37
C TYR A 10 2.36 -6.35 -3.93
N TRP A 11 2.49 -7.49 -3.28
CA TRP A 11 3.05 -7.54 -1.93
C TRP A 11 4.56 -7.62 -1.95
N THR A 12 5.20 -6.64 -1.32
CA THR A 12 6.65 -6.69 -1.07
C THR A 12 6.97 -7.71 0.04
N ARG A 13 8.21 -8.19 0.05
CA ARG A 13 8.74 -9.09 1.10
C ARG A 13 8.71 -8.52 2.52
N ASP A 14 8.59 -7.19 2.62
CA ASP A 14 8.55 -6.44 3.87
C ASP A 14 7.12 -6.00 4.23
N GLY A 15 6.13 -6.48 3.45
CA GLY A 15 4.72 -6.38 3.76
C GLY A 15 4.03 -5.10 3.34
N PHE A 16 4.63 -4.32 2.43
CA PHE A 16 3.93 -3.23 1.76
C PHE A 16 3.10 -3.76 0.59
N SER A 17 1.87 -3.28 0.45
CA SER A 17 1.15 -3.30 -0.82
C SER A 17 1.72 -2.16 -1.67
N ALA A 18 2.56 -2.48 -2.65
CA ALA A 18 3.27 -1.50 -3.46
C ALA A 18 2.59 -1.32 -4.82
N ASP A 19 2.54 -0.07 -5.28
CA ASP A 19 1.97 0.28 -6.57
C ASP A 19 2.91 -0.13 -7.70
N ARG A 20 2.37 -0.90 -8.64
CA ARG A 20 3.10 -1.31 -9.83
C ARG A 20 3.21 -0.11 -10.77
N GLY A 21 4.44 0.24 -11.14
CA GLY A 21 4.72 1.39 -12.00
C GLY A 21 4.80 2.74 -11.30
N TRP A 22 4.79 2.78 -9.96
CA TRP A 22 4.90 4.01 -9.19
C TRP A 22 6.03 4.95 -9.67
N LEU A 23 5.67 6.18 -10.04
CA LEU A 23 6.56 7.23 -10.56
C LEU A 23 7.41 6.81 -11.76
N LYS A 24 7.02 5.74 -12.46
CA LYS A 24 7.64 5.38 -13.73
C LYS A 24 7.04 6.19 -14.86
N PRO A 25 7.85 6.52 -15.87
CA PRO A 25 7.34 6.96 -17.16
C PRO A 25 6.21 6.05 -17.65
N ASP A 26 5.15 6.66 -18.16
CA ASP A 26 4.16 5.95 -18.96
C ASP A 26 4.78 5.61 -20.33
N GLU A 27 5.43 4.45 -20.39
CA GLU A 27 6.10 3.92 -21.58
C GLU A 27 5.22 2.87 -22.26
N PRO A 28 4.83 3.08 -23.54
CA PRO A 28 3.94 2.17 -24.26
C PRO A 28 4.45 0.73 -24.37
N SER A 29 5.75 0.48 -24.25
CA SER A 29 6.28 -0.89 -24.37
C SER A 29 6.11 -1.72 -23.09
N ARG A 30 5.98 -1.08 -21.92
CA ARG A 30 6.08 -1.76 -20.62
C ARG A 30 4.75 -2.05 -19.95
N TYR A 31 3.73 -1.23 -20.23
CA TYR A 31 2.40 -1.34 -19.62
C TYR A 31 1.27 -1.37 -20.66
N ALA A 32 1.53 -1.76 -21.91
CA ALA A 32 0.48 -1.81 -22.94
C ALA A 32 -0.26 -3.15 -23.03
N VAL A 33 0.01 -4.10 -22.15
CA VAL A 33 -0.60 -5.43 -22.20
C VAL A 33 -1.46 -5.64 -20.97
N SER A 34 -2.69 -6.10 -21.18
CA SER A 34 -3.56 -6.56 -20.10
C SER A 34 -2.95 -7.79 -19.43
N GLU A 35 -2.87 -7.79 -18.10
CA GLU A 35 -2.24 -8.89 -17.37
C GLU A 35 -2.79 -9.05 -15.95
N PRO A 36 -2.69 -10.26 -15.36
CA PRO A 36 -3.10 -10.49 -13.99
C PRO A 36 -2.31 -9.65 -12.99
N VAL A 37 -2.98 -9.17 -11.95
CA VAL A 37 -2.37 -8.44 -10.83
C VAL A 37 -2.79 -9.04 -9.49
N GLU A 38 -1.94 -8.89 -8.47
CA GLU A 38 -2.18 -9.50 -7.15
C GLU A 38 -3.23 -8.73 -6.33
N ALA A 39 -3.38 -7.44 -6.56
CA ALA A 39 -4.33 -6.56 -5.90
C ALA A 39 -4.56 -5.32 -6.78
N TRP A 40 -5.53 -4.50 -6.39
CA TRP A 40 -5.92 -3.28 -7.10
C TRP A 40 -5.93 -2.08 -6.15
N CYS A 41 -5.85 -0.89 -6.73
CA CYS A 41 -5.97 0.38 -6.02
C CYS A 41 -7.43 0.87 -6.07
N GLY A 42 -7.96 1.34 -4.94
CA GLY A 42 -9.32 1.88 -4.86
C GLY A 42 -9.56 3.14 -5.71
N ALA A 43 -8.51 3.81 -6.19
CA ALA A 43 -8.62 5.00 -7.03
C ALA A 43 -9.26 4.72 -8.41
N ALA A 44 -9.04 3.53 -8.96
CA ALA A 44 -9.58 3.15 -10.26
C ALA A 44 -9.72 1.62 -10.34
N VAL A 45 -10.90 1.12 -9.96
CA VAL A 45 -11.24 -0.31 -10.04
C VAL A 45 -12.70 -0.47 -10.46
N LEU A 46 -12.96 -1.45 -11.32
CA LEU A 46 -14.30 -1.94 -11.60
C LEU A 46 -14.44 -3.35 -11.04
N LEU A 47 -15.38 -3.52 -10.12
CA LEU A 47 -15.68 -4.82 -9.50
C LEU A 47 -17.02 -5.32 -10.02
N ARG A 48 -17.13 -6.64 -10.20
CA ARG A 48 -18.44 -7.26 -10.39
C ARG A 48 -19.27 -7.07 -9.12
N ALA A 49 -20.58 -6.87 -9.29
CA ALA A 49 -21.49 -6.66 -8.16
C ALA A 49 -21.50 -7.85 -7.18
N ASP A 50 -21.43 -9.08 -7.69
CA ASP A 50 -21.36 -10.29 -6.86
C ASP A 50 -20.03 -10.41 -6.09
N CYS A 51 -18.91 -10.02 -6.71
CA CYS A 51 -17.64 -9.89 -5.99
C CYS A 51 -17.77 -8.91 -4.81
N TRP A 52 -18.32 -7.71 -5.04
CA TRP A 52 -18.50 -6.70 -4.00
C TRP A 52 -19.39 -7.19 -2.85
N LEU A 53 -20.54 -7.78 -3.18
CA LEU A 53 -21.47 -8.32 -2.19
C LEU A 53 -20.87 -9.49 -1.40
N ALA A 54 -20.08 -10.35 -2.05
CA ALA A 54 -19.44 -11.49 -1.40
C ALA A 54 -18.29 -11.07 -0.49
N THR A 55 -17.51 -10.04 -0.87
CA THR A 55 -16.45 -9.52 -0.01
C THR A 55 -17.00 -8.78 1.19
N GLY A 56 -18.14 -8.10 1.05
CA GLY A 56 -18.67 -7.15 2.03
C GLY A 56 -18.00 -5.79 1.95
N ASN A 57 -18.37 -4.88 2.86
CA ASN A 57 -17.87 -3.51 2.88
C ASN A 57 -16.38 -3.41 3.29
N PHE A 58 -15.82 -2.21 3.21
CA PHE A 58 -14.52 -1.89 3.80
C PHE A 58 -14.52 -2.14 5.32
N ASP A 59 -13.38 -2.58 5.86
CA ASP A 59 -13.22 -2.66 7.31
C ASP A 59 -13.01 -1.26 7.89
N GLU A 60 -14.02 -0.77 8.62
CA GLU A 60 -14.00 0.55 9.26
C GLU A 60 -12.81 0.75 10.20
N LYS A 61 -12.19 -0.33 10.71
CA LYS A 61 -10.98 -0.23 11.54
C LYS A 61 -9.78 0.29 10.77
N LEU A 62 -9.74 0.10 9.46
CA LEU A 62 -8.63 0.58 8.62
C LEU A 62 -8.75 2.10 8.42
N PHE A 63 -9.93 2.65 8.15
CA PHE A 63 -10.17 4.09 7.98
C PHE A 63 -9.00 4.83 7.28
N LEU A 64 -9.02 4.83 5.94
CA LEU A 64 -7.97 5.32 5.01
C LEU A 64 -6.68 4.50 5.03
N TYR A 65 -6.17 4.21 3.83
CA TYR A 65 -5.01 3.37 3.52
C TYR A 65 -5.22 1.88 3.83
N TYR A 66 -4.82 1.01 2.90
CA TYR A 66 -4.90 -0.45 2.98
C TYR A 66 -6.32 -1.05 3.00
N GLU A 67 -7.38 -0.25 2.93
CA GLU A 67 -8.75 -0.75 2.83
C GLU A 67 -9.00 -1.50 1.52
N ASP A 68 -8.40 -1.03 0.43
CA ASP A 68 -8.41 -1.66 -0.89
C ASP A 68 -7.57 -2.94 -0.92
N ALA A 69 -6.40 -2.93 -0.26
CA ALA A 69 -5.56 -4.11 -0.10
C ALA A 69 -6.27 -5.22 0.71
N ASP A 70 -6.92 -4.86 1.82
CA ASP A 70 -7.73 -5.80 2.61
C ASP A 70 -8.89 -6.38 1.78
N LEU A 71 -9.61 -5.53 1.03
CA LEU A 71 -10.71 -6.01 0.19
C LEU A 71 -10.21 -6.90 -0.96
N SER A 72 -9.08 -6.55 -1.57
CA SER A 72 -8.40 -7.35 -2.59
C SER A 72 -8.05 -8.75 -2.06
N GLU A 73 -7.53 -8.85 -0.85
CA GLU A 73 -7.22 -10.13 -0.20
C GLU A 73 -8.48 -10.95 0.11
N ARG A 74 -9.55 -10.30 0.60
CA ARG A 74 -10.83 -10.99 0.81
C ARG A 74 -11.40 -11.55 -0.49
N ALA A 75 -11.39 -10.76 -1.56
CA ALA A 75 -11.83 -11.21 -2.88
C ALA A 75 -11.01 -12.40 -3.38
N LYS A 76 -9.67 -12.37 -3.25
CA LYS A 76 -8.83 -13.52 -3.62
C LYS A 76 -9.13 -14.78 -2.81
N ASN A 77 -9.36 -14.64 -1.51
CA ASN A 77 -9.73 -15.77 -0.65
C ASN A 77 -11.09 -16.39 -1.03
N LEU A 78 -11.93 -15.64 -1.75
CA LEU A 78 -13.18 -16.11 -2.34
C LEU A 78 -13.02 -16.63 -3.78
N GLY A 79 -11.79 -16.67 -4.31
CA GLY A 79 -11.48 -17.20 -5.64
C GLY A 79 -11.52 -16.17 -6.78
N TRP A 80 -11.67 -14.88 -6.48
CA TRP A 80 -11.62 -13.83 -7.50
C TRP A 80 -10.19 -13.53 -7.95
N SER A 81 -10.03 -13.20 -9.23
CA SER A 81 -8.79 -12.75 -9.85
C SER A 81 -8.96 -11.36 -10.45
N PHE A 82 -7.86 -10.61 -10.58
CA PHE A 82 -7.87 -9.25 -11.11
C PHE A 82 -6.97 -9.13 -12.32
N ILE A 83 -7.35 -8.26 -13.24
CA ILE A 83 -6.62 -7.96 -14.47
C ILE A 83 -6.43 -6.46 -14.57
N TYR A 84 -5.20 -6.04 -14.81
CA TYR A 84 -4.88 -4.68 -15.22
C TYR A 84 -5.29 -4.48 -16.69
N VAL A 85 -5.96 -3.36 -16.99
CA VAL A 85 -6.45 -3.01 -18.33
C VAL A 85 -5.84 -1.67 -18.76
N PRO A 86 -4.85 -1.66 -19.67
CA PRO A 86 -4.10 -0.45 -20.01
C PRO A 86 -4.90 0.60 -20.78
N GLU A 87 -5.98 0.20 -21.46
CA GLU A 87 -6.88 1.11 -22.17
C GLU A 87 -7.80 1.90 -21.22
N SER A 88 -7.93 1.46 -19.96
CA SER A 88 -8.75 2.11 -18.94
C SER A 88 -7.93 3.14 -18.15
N LEU A 89 -7.84 4.35 -18.69
CA LEU A 89 -7.03 5.44 -18.11
C LEU A 89 -7.84 6.37 -17.21
N VAL A 90 -7.31 6.66 -16.03
CA VAL A 90 -7.87 7.61 -15.05
C VAL A 90 -6.78 8.58 -14.59
N ASP A 91 -7.04 9.87 -14.69
CA ASP A 91 -6.18 10.90 -14.10
C ASP A 91 -6.44 10.96 -12.59
N HIS A 92 -5.40 10.77 -11.79
CA HIS A 92 -5.48 10.72 -10.32
C HIS A 92 -4.70 11.87 -9.69
N ASP A 93 -5.41 12.83 -9.10
CA ASP A 93 -4.84 13.91 -8.29
C ASP A 93 -4.37 13.37 -6.92
N HIS A 94 -3.19 12.76 -6.94
CA HIS A 94 -2.66 12.00 -5.83
C HIS A 94 -2.44 12.85 -4.57
N ALA A 95 -2.77 12.28 -3.40
CA ALA A 95 -2.58 12.85 -2.06
C ALA A 95 -3.30 14.18 -1.75
N THR A 96 -4.30 14.55 -2.56
CA THR A 96 -5.09 15.79 -2.41
C THR A 96 -5.85 15.86 -1.08
N SER A 97 -6.30 14.73 -0.52
CA SER A 97 -7.18 14.68 0.65
C SER A 97 -6.46 14.73 2.00
N THR A 98 -5.23 14.22 2.11
CA THR A 98 -4.52 14.11 3.40
C THR A 98 -3.15 14.78 3.44
N GLY A 99 -2.61 15.20 2.30
CA GLY A 99 -1.23 15.64 2.16
C GLY A 99 -0.23 14.49 2.30
N GLU A 100 0.73 14.42 1.37
CA GLU A 100 1.72 13.33 1.22
C GLU A 100 2.57 13.07 2.48
N ASP A 101 2.69 14.06 3.37
CA ASP A 101 3.60 14.04 4.53
C ASP A 101 2.89 14.22 5.88
N SER A 102 1.56 14.05 5.96
CA SER A 102 0.88 14.18 7.25
C SER A 102 1.28 13.05 8.21
N LEU A 103 1.56 13.40 9.47
CA LEU A 103 1.84 12.42 10.53
C LEU A 103 0.69 11.43 10.73
N LEU A 104 -0.54 11.88 10.43
CA LEU A 104 -1.73 11.04 10.46
C LEU A 104 -1.70 9.98 9.36
N ALA A 105 -1.46 10.38 8.09
CA ALA A 105 -1.37 9.44 6.98
C ALA A 105 -0.32 8.37 7.26
N LEU A 106 0.89 8.77 7.67
CA LEU A 106 1.94 7.81 7.97
C LEU A 106 1.57 6.86 9.12
N ARG A 107 0.93 7.37 10.19
CA ARG A 107 0.49 6.53 11.31
C ARG A 107 -0.58 5.53 10.86
N LEU A 108 -1.56 5.95 10.07
CA LEU A 108 -2.63 5.10 9.55
C LEU A 108 -2.06 4.04 8.61
N THR A 109 -1.25 4.43 7.63
CA THR A 109 -0.56 3.53 6.70
C THR A 109 0.24 2.46 7.45
N GLU A 110 1.06 2.84 8.43
CA GLU A 110 1.86 1.87 9.18
C GLU A 110 1.02 0.96 10.07
N ARG A 111 0.01 1.50 10.77
CA ARG A 111 -0.91 0.69 11.60
C ARG A 111 -1.65 -0.33 10.74
N ASN A 112 -2.27 0.13 9.66
CA ASN A 112 -3.11 -0.68 8.79
C ASN A 112 -2.30 -1.73 8.05
N ARG A 113 -1.09 -1.39 7.60
CA ARG A 113 -0.15 -2.33 7.02
C ARG A 113 0.12 -3.51 7.96
N LEU A 114 0.38 -3.27 9.24
CA LEU A 114 0.63 -4.34 10.21
C LEU A 114 -0.61 -5.21 10.44
N ILE A 115 -1.80 -4.62 10.47
CA ILE A 115 -3.08 -5.35 10.56
C ILE A 115 -3.26 -6.27 9.35
N VAL A 116 -3.10 -5.75 8.13
CA VAL A 116 -3.33 -6.50 6.89
C VAL A 116 -2.25 -7.57 6.69
N ILE A 117 -0.98 -7.29 7.00
CA ILE A 117 0.10 -8.30 7.03
C ILE A 117 -0.27 -9.45 7.96
N ARG A 118 -0.72 -9.15 9.18
CA ARG A 118 -1.07 -10.16 10.18
C ARG A 118 -2.20 -11.07 9.69
N ARG A 119 -3.17 -10.51 8.95
CA ARG A 119 -4.33 -11.23 8.41
C ARG A 119 -3.96 -12.16 7.26
N TYR A 120 -3.15 -11.69 6.30
CA TYR A 120 -3.03 -12.36 5.01
C TYR A 120 -1.63 -12.90 4.69
N GLN A 121 -0.57 -12.38 5.32
CA GLN A 121 0.77 -12.92 5.06
C GLN A 121 1.03 -14.22 5.83
N ARG A 122 1.56 -15.21 5.11
CA ARG A 122 2.00 -16.48 5.69
C ARG A 122 3.00 -16.23 6.82
N GLY A 123 2.73 -16.83 7.97
CA GLY A 123 3.54 -16.67 9.18
C GLY A 123 3.07 -15.58 10.14
N GLY A 124 2.00 -14.84 9.82
CA GLY A 124 1.26 -13.96 10.74
C GLY A 124 2.18 -13.04 11.56
N VAL A 125 2.30 -13.32 12.87
CA VAL A 125 3.15 -12.56 13.81
C VAL A 125 4.62 -12.48 13.35
N LYS A 126 5.18 -13.53 12.73
CA LYS A 126 6.56 -13.50 12.21
C LYS A 126 6.71 -12.49 11.06
N ALA A 127 5.70 -12.38 10.21
CA ALA A 127 5.68 -11.40 9.12
C ALA A 127 5.58 -9.97 9.66
N VAL A 128 4.76 -9.76 10.70
CA VAL A 128 4.70 -8.49 11.45
C VAL A 128 6.06 -8.12 12.03
N MET A 129 6.74 -9.05 12.72
CA MET A 129 8.07 -8.78 13.29
C MET A 129 9.10 -8.43 12.23
N LYS A 130 9.12 -9.15 11.11
CA LYS A 130 10.02 -8.87 9.99
C LYS A 130 9.75 -7.48 9.38
N SER A 131 8.48 -7.16 9.21
CA SER A 131 8.01 -5.86 8.73
C SER A 131 8.45 -4.72 9.67
N LEU A 132 8.35 -4.91 10.99
CA LEU A 132 8.85 -3.95 11.98
C LEU A 132 10.36 -3.76 11.89
N ILE A 133 11.13 -4.85 11.72
CA ILE A 133 12.59 -4.78 11.52
C ILE A 133 12.92 -4.00 10.24
N ALA A 134 12.20 -4.26 9.14
CA ALA A 134 12.38 -3.51 7.90
C ALA A 134 12.08 -2.01 8.07
N THR A 135 10.98 -1.67 8.74
CA THR A 135 10.60 -0.29 9.08
C THR A 135 11.66 0.42 9.92
N LEU A 136 12.23 -0.27 10.92
CA LEU A 136 13.36 0.23 11.71
C LEU A 136 14.62 0.41 10.84
N GLY A 137 14.86 -0.50 9.91
CA GLY A 137 15.93 -0.39 8.91
C GLY A 137 15.80 0.85 8.04
N TYR A 138 14.59 1.14 7.52
CA TYR A 138 14.32 2.36 6.76
C TYR A 138 14.45 3.60 7.62
N ALA A 139 13.89 3.60 8.83
CA ALA A 139 14.03 4.70 9.77
C ALA A 139 15.50 5.01 10.10
N ARG A 140 16.31 3.97 10.36
CA ARG A 140 17.75 4.09 10.57
C ARG A 140 18.43 4.61 9.31
N ARG A 141 18.12 4.08 8.12
CA ARG A 141 18.67 4.61 6.86
C ARG A 141 18.31 6.08 6.70
N ASP A 142 17.09 6.49 6.95
CA ASP A 142 16.65 7.87 6.73
C ASP A 142 17.21 8.85 7.79
N LEU A 143 17.59 8.34 8.98
CA LEU A 143 18.29 9.11 10.02
C LEU A 143 19.82 9.19 9.81
N PHE A 144 20.44 8.13 9.28
CA PHE A 144 21.89 7.97 9.19
C PHE A 144 22.45 8.01 7.77
N ALA A 145 21.61 7.95 6.73
CA ALA A 145 22.01 8.31 5.38
C ALA A 145 22.34 9.81 5.40
N ARG A 146 23.63 10.09 5.53
CA ARG A 146 24.20 11.43 5.41
C ARG A 146 23.65 12.13 4.17
N PRO A 147 23.42 13.45 4.23
CA PRO A 147 22.75 14.20 3.18
C PRO A 147 23.69 14.33 1.98
N LEU A 148 23.66 13.35 1.07
CA LEU A 148 24.26 13.54 -0.26
C LEU A 148 23.38 14.45 -1.14
N ARG A 149 22.16 14.73 -0.69
CA ARG A 149 21.27 15.78 -1.19
C ARG A 149 20.76 16.54 0.01
N TRP A 150 20.88 17.87 -0.01
CA TRP A 150 20.47 18.83 1.02
C TRP A 150 18.97 18.75 1.40
N ARG A 151 18.55 17.65 2.03
CA ARG A 151 17.22 17.45 2.62
C ARG A 151 17.41 16.92 4.05
N LEU A 152 16.89 17.65 5.03
CA LEU A 152 17.02 17.33 6.46
C LEU A 152 16.46 15.93 6.78
N PRO A 153 17.02 15.21 7.78
CA PRO A 153 16.50 13.92 8.23
C PRO A 153 15.05 14.07 8.69
N ARG A 154 14.12 13.29 8.14
CA ARG A 154 12.70 13.31 8.51
C ARG A 154 12.46 12.56 9.83
N SER A 155 13.00 13.05 10.95
CA SER A 155 12.83 12.50 12.31
C SER A 155 11.35 12.26 12.69
N LYS A 156 10.45 13.07 12.13
CA LYS A 156 8.99 12.93 12.22
C LYS A 156 8.48 11.59 11.68
N ILE A 157 9.03 11.08 10.58
CA ILE A 157 8.65 9.79 9.97
C ILE A 157 9.00 8.62 10.89
N VAL A 158 10.18 8.67 11.50
CA VAL A 158 10.62 7.62 12.43
C VAL A 158 9.73 7.57 13.68
N SER A 159 9.39 8.73 14.23
CA SER A 159 8.51 8.81 15.40
C SER A 159 7.08 8.33 15.13
N ALA A 160 6.59 8.47 13.90
CA ALA A 160 5.27 8.00 13.50
C ALA A 160 5.25 6.48 13.32
N ARG A 161 6.29 5.92 12.69
CA ARG A 161 6.49 4.46 12.54
C ARG A 161 6.54 3.73 13.89
N LEU A 162 7.30 4.27 14.85
CA LEU A 162 7.40 3.71 16.20
C LEU A 162 6.07 3.74 16.96
N ARG A 163 5.29 4.82 16.82
CA ARG A 163 3.95 4.96 17.46
C ARG A 163 2.87 4.11 16.79
N ALA A 164 2.99 3.82 15.50
CA ALA A 164 2.06 2.93 14.79
C ALA A 164 2.28 1.46 15.19
N ALA A 165 3.54 1.05 15.38
CA ALA A 165 3.89 -0.28 15.87
C ALA A 165 3.25 -0.59 17.23
N SER A 166 3.28 0.36 18.18
CA SER A 166 2.70 0.16 19.51
C SER A 166 1.18 0.02 19.51
N SER A 167 0.47 0.74 18.63
CA SER A 167 -1.00 0.65 18.53
C SER A 167 -1.50 -0.62 17.85
N SER A 168 -0.66 -1.28 17.05
CA SER A 168 -1.02 -2.51 16.32
C SER A 168 -1.00 -3.78 17.20
N LEU A 169 -0.45 -3.68 18.41
CA LEU A 169 -0.29 -4.79 19.35
C LEU A 169 -1.41 -4.88 20.40
N ILE A 170 -2.35 -3.93 20.43
CA ILE A 170 -3.39 -3.80 21.47
C ILE A 170 -4.79 -4.23 20.95
N HIS A 171 -4.90 -4.61 19.67
CA HIS A 171 -6.13 -5.11 19.03
C HIS A 171 -5.85 -6.37 18.18
#